data_AF-A0A078A1G6-F1
#
_entry.id   AF-A0A078A1G6-F1
#
_cell.length_a   1.000
_cell.length_b   1.000
_cell.length_c   1.000
_cell.angle_alpha   90.00
_cell.angle_beta   90.00
_cell.angle_gamma   90.00
#
_symmetry.space_group_name_H-M   'P 1'
#
loop_
_entity.id
_entity.type
_entity.pdbx_description
1 polymer ?
#
loop_
_entity_poly.entity_id
_entity_poly.type
_entity_poly.pdbx_seq_one_letter_code
_entity_poly.pdbx_strand_id
1 'polypeptide(L)'
;MAGISSSSIIIFATLGKPKLQARIRAVDPNEANSQVNSLLVRSGDQQNQPNTGNTFVDDGDNYDSLPFWEEVRAIIKLMFSKRMMILLPQVFWTGISLAVYTGLLVPIITDTIPGNDDQDKFMKSMFAMVSLGVGEMVGGLFIGQIIDRYGNRWATVANIVMIIIQSAIAIIYIVIYEYSWLAFLMTFVWGFADSANCTHTSEMLGFEFDNNSQPYSIDNLGQAIGAFVFEIIEAWIYGKNTYLIFNIVVGGLGVLFNITTLFFTFKPMPRELEKRALRGTDIRLRKGSYIGSMLDSQKKSLNVEKTQSVSESQAEVVSRKKSKISS
;
A
#
# COMPACT_ATOMS: atom_id res chain seq x y z
N MET A 1 1.11 -3.42 23.39
CA MET A 1 0.93 -2.52 22.23
C MET A 1 1.67 -1.17 22.35
N ALA A 2 1.68 -0.51 23.52
CA ALA A 2 2.38 0.77 23.70
C ALA A 2 3.86 0.77 23.26
N GLY A 3 4.62 -0.30 23.52
CA GLY A 3 6.03 -0.39 23.12
C GLY A 3 6.28 -0.38 21.59
N ILE A 4 5.39 -1.00 20.81
CA ILE A 4 5.50 -1.03 19.33
C ILE A 4 5.14 0.34 18.75
N SER A 5 4.09 0.99 19.30
CA SER A 5 3.72 2.38 18.99
C SER A 5 4.89 3.35 19.27
N SER A 6 5.55 3.21 20.43
CA SER A 6 6.71 4.04 20.78
C SER A 6 7.90 3.80 19.83
N SER A 7 8.10 2.54 19.41
CA SER A 7 9.15 2.17 18.46
C SER A 7 8.93 2.81 17.08
N SER A 8 7.69 2.79 16.58
CA SER A 8 7.34 3.45 15.33
C SER A 8 7.55 4.97 15.41
N ILE A 9 7.18 5.61 16.53
CA ILE A 9 7.40 7.05 16.73
C ILE A 9 8.90 7.38 16.70
N ILE A 10 9.76 6.58 17.33
CA ILE A 10 11.21 6.79 17.33
C ILE A 10 11.78 6.60 15.92
N ILE A 11 11.33 5.58 15.17
CA ILE A 11 11.75 5.37 13.77
C ILE A 11 11.32 6.56 12.92
N PHE A 12 10.06 7.02 13.00
CA PHE A 12 9.59 8.18 12.25
C PHE A 12 10.22 9.51 12.68
N ALA A 13 10.57 9.66 13.96
CA ALA A 13 11.28 10.85 14.46
C ALA A 13 12.77 10.88 14.06
N THR A 14 13.37 9.72 13.79
CA THR A 14 14.78 9.60 13.35
C THR A 14 14.94 9.56 11.83
N LEU A 15 13.88 9.24 11.10
CA LEU A 15 13.83 9.45 9.65
C LEU A 15 13.88 10.95 9.38
N GLY A 16 14.99 11.41 8.79
CA GLY A 16 15.16 12.81 8.40
C GLY A 16 13.98 13.28 7.55
N LYS A 17 13.58 14.56 7.73
CA LYS A 17 12.43 15.16 7.04
C LYS A 17 12.42 14.72 5.57
N PRO A 18 11.34 14.08 5.08
CA PRO A 18 11.27 13.71 3.68
C PRO A 18 11.48 14.98 2.88
N LYS A 19 12.51 15.01 2.04
CA LYS A 19 12.62 16.08 1.04
C LYS A 19 11.37 15.95 0.18
N LEU A 20 10.51 16.98 0.18
CA LEU A 20 9.39 17.04 -0.76
C LEU A 20 9.97 16.79 -2.16
N GLN A 21 9.73 15.61 -2.70
CA GLN A 21 10.00 15.37 -4.11
C GLN A 21 8.95 16.18 -4.84
N ALA A 22 9.37 17.21 -5.57
CA ALA A 22 8.53 17.91 -6.51
C ALA A 22 7.85 16.85 -7.39
N ARG A 23 6.54 16.67 -7.20
CA ARG A 23 5.77 15.65 -7.89
C ARG A 23 5.75 16.08 -9.35
N ILE A 24 6.40 15.33 -10.23
CA ILE A 24 6.34 15.57 -11.68
C ILE A 24 4.87 15.37 -12.08
N ARG A 25 4.10 16.45 -12.18
CA ARG A 25 2.79 16.42 -12.84
C ARG A 25 3.03 15.91 -14.26
N ALA A 26 2.31 14.88 -14.66
CA ALA A 26 2.23 14.52 -16.06
C ALA A 26 1.62 15.73 -16.78
N VAL A 27 2.43 16.43 -17.59
CA VAL A 27 2.00 17.55 -18.42
C VAL A 27 0.82 17.06 -19.26
N ASP A 28 -0.32 17.74 -19.16
CA ASP A 28 -1.48 17.42 -20.01
C ASP A 28 -1.06 17.62 -21.48
N PRO A 29 -1.13 16.60 -22.35
CA PRO A 29 -0.73 16.74 -23.75
C PRO A 29 -1.55 17.82 -24.50
N ASN A 30 -2.71 18.22 -24.00
CA ASN A 30 -3.50 19.32 -24.57
C ASN A 30 -2.98 20.71 -24.16
N GLU A 31 -2.34 20.84 -22.99
CA GLU A 31 -1.59 22.06 -22.63
C GLU A 31 -0.30 22.20 -23.44
N ALA A 32 0.36 21.08 -23.74
CA ALA A 32 1.57 21.07 -24.57
C ALA A 32 1.31 21.65 -25.98
N ASN A 33 0.16 21.34 -26.59
CA ASN A 33 -0.21 21.90 -27.89
C ASN A 33 -0.59 23.39 -27.82
N SER A 34 -1.11 23.86 -26.68
CA SER A 34 -1.43 25.28 -26.48
C SER A 34 -0.17 26.14 -26.31
N GLN A 35 0.90 25.59 -25.70
CA GLN A 35 2.21 26.24 -25.65
C GLN A 35 2.95 26.21 -27.00
N VAL A 36 2.78 25.16 -27.81
CA VAL A 36 3.40 25.10 -29.14
C VAL A 36 2.74 26.11 -30.11
N ASN A 37 1.42 26.32 -30.01
CA ASN A 37 0.75 27.34 -30.83
C ASN A 37 1.04 28.78 -30.38
N SER A 38 1.27 29.04 -29.08
CA SER A 38 1.72 30.37 -28.62
C SER A 38 3.18 30.67 -28.98
N LEU A 39 4.02 29.64 -29.16
CA LEU A 39 5.37 29.75 -29.69
C LEU A 39 5.40 30.03 -31.21
N LEU A 40 4.47 29.49 -31.99
CA LEU A 40 4.42 29.68 -33.44
C LEU A 40 3.83 31.03 -33.88
N VAL A 41 3.07 31.72 -33.03
CA VAL A 41 2.50 33.05 -33.33
C VAL A 41 3.48 34.20 -33.00
N ARG A 42 4.65 33.92 -32.40
CA ARG A 42 5.59 34.96 -31.94
C ARG A 42 6.95 34.94 -32.68
N SER A 43 6.93 34.72 -34.00
CA SER A 43 8.10 34.80 -34.88
C SER A 43 8.21 36.09 -35.72
N GLY A 44 7.54 37.17 -35.32
CA GLY A 44 7.76 38.51 -35.87
C GLY A 44 7.97 39.50 -34.74
N ASP A 45 9.17 40.09 -34.68
CA ASP A 45 9.53 41.24 -33.86
C ASP A 45 9.52 41.07 -32.32
N GLN A 46 10.61 40.56 -31.76
CA GLN A 46 11.12 40.99 -30.45
C GLN A 46 12.56 40.47 -30.21
N GLN A 47 13.56 41.21 -30.72
CA GLN A 47 14.91 41.15 -30.19
C GLN A 47 14.97 41.99 -28.89
N ASN A 48 15.60 41.44 -27.85
CA ASN A 48 15.82 42.01 -26.51
C ASN A 48 14.66 41.90 -25.50
N GLN A 49 14.23 40.68 -25.18
CA GLN A 49 13.82 40.38 -23.80
C GLN A 49 14.84 39.44 -23.14
N PRO A 50 15.27 39.72 -21.89
CA PRO A 50 16.15 38.84 -21.14
C PRO A 50 15.45 37.49 -20.97
N ASN A 51 16.20 36.40 -21.16
CA ASN A 51 15.80 35.02 -20.90
C ASN A 51 15.11 34.88 -19.53
N THR A 52 13.79 35.02 -19.51
CA THR A 52 12.94 34.44 -18.47
C THR A 52 12.86 32.97 -18.81
N GLY A 53 13.81 32.19 -18.28
CA GLY A 53 13.71 30.73 -18.31
C GLY A 53 12.31 30.32 -17.84
N ASN A 54 11.75 29.31 -18.50
CA ASN A 54 10.49 28.68 -18.14
C ASN A 54 10.55 28.20 -16.68
N THR A 55 10.30 29.10 -15.73
CA THR A 55 9.90 28.75 -14.38
C THR A 55 8.61 27.98 -14.56
N PHE A 56 8.71 26.67 -14.37
CA PHE A 56 7.57 25.86 -13.98
C PHE A 56 6.87 26.65 -12.87
N VAL A 57 5.69 27.18 -13.16
CA VAL A 57 4.79 27.66 -12.13
C VAL A 57 4.26 26.39 -11.51
N ASP A 58 4.99 25.91 -10.52
CA ASP A 58 4.43 25.01 -9.55
C ASP A 58 3.28 25.78 -8.90
N ASP A 59 2.05 25.53 -9.35
CA ASP A 59 0.84 25.91 -8.59
C ASP A 59 0.80 25.19 -7.22
N GLY A 60 1.85 24.42 -6.89
CA GLY A 60 2.23 23.98 -5.57
C GLY A 60 1.89 25.01 -4.51
N ASP A 61 0.86 24.65 -3.76
CA ASP A 61 0.74 24.96 -2.35
C ASP A 61 0.47 26.42 -1.98
N ASN A 62 -0.20 27.20 -2.83
CA ASN A 62 -0.92 28.36 -2.29
C ASN A 62 -2.21 27.96 -1.52
N TYR A 63 -2.40 26.67 -1.23
CA TYR A 63 -3.38 26.16 -0.28
C TYR A 63 -2.95 26.41 1.18
N ASP A 64 -1.66 26.58 1.44
CA ASP A 64 -1.14 26.87 2.80
C ASP A 64 -1.52 28.27 3.31
N SER A 65 -2.15 29.11 2.48
CA SER A 65 -2.57 30.46 2.83
C SER A 65 -4.08 30.67 2.87
N LEU A 66 -4.90 29.64 2.61
CA LEU A 66 -6.35 29.78 2.72
C LEU A 66 -6.77 29.97 4.18
N PRO A 67 -7.67 30.92 4.49
CA PRO A 67 -8.30 30.99 5.80
C PRO A 67 -8.95 29.65 6.18
N PHE A 68 -8.84 29.24 7.44
CA PHE A 68 -9.40 27.99 7.96
C PHE A 68 -10.85 27.70 7.50
N TRP A 69 -11.71 28.72 7.51
CA TRP A 69 -13.11 28.57 7.08
C TRP A 69 -13.27 28.26 5.58
N GLU A 70 -12.36 28.74 4.74
CA GLU A 70 -12.35 28.42 3.32
C GLU A 70 -11.88 26.99 3.08
N GLU A 71 -10.91 26.51 3.86
CA GLU A 71 -10.46 25.13 3.84
C GLU A 71 -11.59 24.17 4.27
N VAL A 72 -12.27 24.46 5.39
CA VAL A 72 -13.44 23.68 5.85
C VAL A 72 -14.54 23.67 4.78
N ARG A 73 -14.83 24.82 4.16
CA ARG A 73 -15.82 24.92 3.08
C ARG A 73 -15.42 24.09 1.86
N ALA A 74 -14.14 24.08 1.52
CA ALA A 74 -13.62 23.28 0.41
C ALA A 74 -13.73 21.77 0.70
N ILE A 75 -13.39 21.34 1.92
CA ILE A 75 -13.57 19.95 2.38
C ILE A 75 -15.04 19.52 2.31
N ILE A 76 -15.95 20.34 2.84
CA ILE A 76 -17.39 20.05 2.79
C ILE A 76 -17.87 19.97 1.34
N LYS A 77 -17.46 20.91 0.49
CA LYS A 77 -17.80 20.89 -0.95
C LYS A 77 -17.28 19.63 -1.64
N LEU A 78 -16.06 19.19 -1.31
CA LEU A 78 -15.46 17.98 -1.86
C LEU A 78 -16.15 16.71 -1.35
N MET A 79 -16.56 16.67 -0.08
CA MET A 79 -17.32 15.56 0.52
C MET A 79 -18.63 15.30 -0.23
N PHE A 80 -19.33 16.36 -0.66
CA PHE A 80 -20.55 16.26 -1.48
C PHE A 80 -20.30 16.16 -2.99
N SER A 81 -19.06 16.00 -3.43
CA SER A 81 -18.77 15.74 -4.84
C SER A 81 -19.21 14.33 -5.24
N LYS A 82 -19.72 14.17 -6.47
CA LYS A 82 -20.21 12.88 -6.98
C LYS A 82 -19.18 11.75 -6.87
N ARG A 83 -17.88 12.06 -7.05
CA ARG A 83 -16.80 11.07 -6.94
C ARG A 83 -16.55 10.66 -5.49
N MET A 84 -16.43 11.63 -4.58
CA MET A 84 -16.21 11.35 -3.17
C MET A 84 -17.39 10.59 -2.55
N MET A 85 -18.63 10.97 -2.89
CA MET A 85 -19.83 10.28 -2.37
C MET A 85 -19.88 8.78 -2.69
N ILE A 86 -19.27 8.34 -3.81
CA ILE A 86 -19.19 6.91 -4.15
C ILE A 86 -18.15 6.19 -3.27
N LEU A 87 -17.10 6.90 -2.85
CA LEU A 87 -16.00 6.40 -2.02
C LEU A 87 -16.31 6.48 -0.51
N LEU A 88 -17.18 7.40 -0.09
CA LEU A 88 -17.55 7.61 1.31
C LEU A 88 -18.04 6.33 2.03
N PRO A 89 -18.86 5.44 1.43
CA PRO A 89 -19.21 4.18 2.07
C PRO A 89 -17.99 3.32 2.40
N GLN A 90 -17.00 3.23 1.51
CA GLN A 90 -15.77 2.47 1.75
C GLN A 90 -14.90 3.13 2.84
N VAL A 91 -14.82 4.46 2.87
CA VAL A 91 -14.16 5.21 3.96
C VAL A 91 -14.86 4.96 5.31
N PHE A 92 -16.19 4.93 5.31
CA PHE A 92 -16.94 4.65 6.52
C PHE A 92 -16.73 3.19 6.97
N TRP A 93 -16.63 2.25 6.03
CA TRP A 93 -16.32 0.86 6.30
C TRP A 93 -14.97 0.68 6.99
N THR A 94 -13.91 1.40 6.59
CA THR A 94 -12.60 1.29 7.27
C THR A 94 -12.69 1.76 8.72
N GLY A 95 -13.51 2.78 9.01
CA GLY A 95 -13.85 3.17 10.39
C GLY A 95 -14.62 2.10 11.17
N ILE A 96 -15.60 1.45 10.54
CA ILE A 96 -16.33 0.32 11.15
C ILE A 96 -15.36 -0.83 11.47
N SER A 97 -14.54 -1.23 10.51
CA SER A 97 -13.56 -2.31 10.68
C SER A 97 -12.58 -2.00 11.81
N LEU A 98 -12.14 -0.74 11.91
CA LEU A 98 -11.32 -0.23 13.01
C LEU A 98 -11.97 -0.46 14.37
N ALA A 99 -13.22 -0.02 14.56
CA ALA A 99 -13.96 -0.24 15.79
C ALA A 99 -14.03 -1.73 16.17
N VAL A 100 -14.35 -2.60 15.20
CA VAL A 100 -14.54 -4.03 15.49
C VAL A 100 -13.26 -4.68 16.01
N TYR A 101 -12.10 -4.36 15.43
CA TYR A 101 -10.86 -4.99 15.87
C TYR A 101 -10.29 -4.37 17.16
N THR A 102 -10.53 -3.08 17.42
CA THR A 102 -10.09 -2.42 18.66
C THR A 102 -11.03 -2.71 19.83
N GLY A 103 -12.34 -2.74 19.58
CA GLY A 103 -13.40 -2.83 20.58
C GLY A 103 -13.93 -4.24 20.82
N LEU A 104 -14.08 -5.06 19.79
CA LEU A 104 -14.84 -6.32 19.89
C LEU A 104 -14.00 -7.60 19.78
N LEU A 105 -12.94 -7.62 18.97
CA LEU A 105 -12.15 -8.84 18.73
C LEU A 105 -11.55 -9.43 20.01
N VAL A 106 -11.03 -8.57 20.88
CA VAL A 106 -10.40 -8.99 22.14
C VAL A 106 -11.43 -9.57 23.12
N PRO A 107 -12.59 -8.92 23.39
CA PRO A 107 -13.67 -9.52 24.17
C PRO A 107 -14.14 -10.88 23.63
N ILE A 108 -14.37 -10.99 22.31
CA ILE A 108 -14.79 -12.27 21.71
C ILE A 108 -13.78 -13.37 22.00
N ILE A 109 -12.47 -13.11 21.81
CA ILE A 109 -11.44 -14.11 22.06
C ILE A 109 -11.37 -14.44 23.57
N THR A 110 -11.44 -13.44 24.44
CA THR A 110 -11.37 -13.60 25.89
C THR A 110 -12.52 -14.45 26.43
N ASP A 111 -13.73 -14.24 25.92
CA ASP A 111 -14.93 -15.00 26.31
C ASP A 111 -14.87 -16.48 25.91
N THR A 112 -14.07 -16.83 24.89
CA THR A 112 -13.89 -18.22 24.44
C THR A 112 -12.83 -19.01 25.21
N ILE A 113 -12.08 -18.37 26.12
CA ILE A 113 -11.02 -19.03 26.90
C ILE A 113 -11.60 -19.56 28.21
N PRO A 114 -11.48 -20.87 28.50
CA PRO A 114 -11.94 -21.44 29.76
C PRO A 114 -11.05 -21.00 30.94
N GLY A 115 -11.63 -20.88 32.13
CA GLY A 115 -10.92 -20.53 33.37
C GLY A 115 -11.47 -19.27 34.04
N ASN A 116 -10.97 -18.98 35.24
CA ASN A 116 -11.39 -17.84 36.07
C ASN A 116 -10.32 -16.74 36.19
N ASP A 117 -9.13 -16.95 35.63
CA ASP A 117 -8.06 -15.95 35.68
C ASP A 117 -8.14 -15.02 34.47
N ASP A 118 -8.69 -13.82 34.68
CA ASP A 118 -8.87 -12.81 33.63
C ASP A 118 -7.53 -12.34 33.04
N GLN A 119 -6.45 -12.37 33.81
CA GLN A 119 -5.14 -11.93 33.34
C GLN A 119 -4.57 -12.91 32.30
N ASP A 120 -4.68 -14.21 32.54
CA ASP A 120 -4.25 -15.24 31.57
C ASP A 120 -5.09 -15.19 30.30
N LYS A 121 -6.42 -15.01 30.42
CA LYS A 121 -7.30 -14.85 29.24
C LYS A 121 -6.89 -13.65 28.40
N PHE A 122 -6.71 -12.49 29.04
CA PHE A 122 -6.30 -11.27 28.35
C PHE A 122 -4.94 -11.44 27.66
N MET A 123 -3.96 -12.06 28.33
CA MET A 123 -2.65 -12.34 27.74
C MET A 123 -2.75 -13.21 26.48
N LYS A 124 -3.54 -14.30 26.53
CA LYS A 124 -3.76 -15.19 25.38
C LYS A 124 -4.50 -14.50 24.24
N SER A 125 -5.48 -13.66 24.54
CA SER A 125 -6.17 -12.83 23.53
C SER A 125 -5.21 -11.85 22.86
N MET A 126 -4.37 -11.16 23.64
CA MET A 126 -3.35 -10.26 23.11
C MET A 126 -2.32 -10.98 22.25
N PHE A 127 -1.96 -12.23 22.61
CA PHE A 127 -1.07 -13.04 21.80
C PHE A 127 -1.69 -13.40 20.43
N ALA A 128 -2.99 -13.72 20.38
CA ALA A 128 -3.70 -13.93 19.11
C ALA A 128 -3.79 -12.66 18.27
N MET A 129 -3.89 -11.48 18.90
CA MET A 129 -3.89 -10.19 18.19
C MET A 129 -2.54 -9.85 17.53
N VAL A 130 -1.44 -10.51 17.89
CA VAL A 130 -0.16 -10.34 17.15
C VAL A 130 -0.32 -10.78 15.69
N SER A 131 -1.12 -11.83 15.44
CA SER A 131 -1.40 -12.29 14.07
C SER A 131 -2.18 -11.26 13.25
N LEU A 132 -2.96 -10.38 13.88
CA LEU A 132 -3.61 -9.25 13.20
C LEU A 132 -2.58 -8.32 12.57
N GLY A 133 -1.57 -7.89 13.33
CA GLY A 133 -0.52 -7.01 12.81
C GLY A 133 0.31 -7.64 11.69
N VAL A 134 0.55 -8.96 11.75
CA VAL A 134 1.18 -9.70 10.63
C VAL A 134 0.25 -9.71 9.42
N GLY A 135 -1.04 -9.94 9.63
CA GLY A 135 -2.07 -9.85 8.60
C GLY A 135 -2.04 -8.51 7.87
N GLU A 136 -2.02 -7.41 8.63
CA GLU A 136 -1.97 -6.06 8.06
C GLU A 136 -0.75 -5.85 7.14
N MET A 137 0.45 -6.25 7.58
CA MET A 137 1.65 -6.13 6.76
C MET A 137 1.52 -6.89 5.43
N VAL A 138 0.98 -8.11 5.45
CA VAL A 138 0.84 -8.93 4.25
C VAL A 138 -0.30 -8.41 3.37
N GLY A 139 -1.40 -7.94 3.96
CA GLY A 139 -2.58 -7.42 3.26
C GLY A 139 -2.28 -6.18 2.43
N GLY A 140 -1.61 -5.19 3.01
CA GLY A 140 -1.21 -3.97 2.29
C GLY A 140 -0.26 -4.28 1.12
N LEU A 141 0.73 -5.16 1.32
CA LEU A 141 1.63 -5.60 0.25
C LEU A 141 0.91 -6.37 -0.86
N PHE A 142 -0.04 -7.22 -0.48
CA PHE A 142 -0.81 -8.03 -1.42
C PHE A 142 -1.68 -7.16 -2.33
N ILE A 143 -2.46 -6.24 -1.75
CA ILE A 143 -3.34 -5.38 -2.54
C ILE A 143 -2.55 -4.40 -3.40
N GLY A 144 -1.41 -3.89 -2.91
CA GLY A 144 -0.51 -3.03 -3.69
C GLY A 144 -0.02 -3.75 -4.95
N GLN A 145 0.35 -5.03 -4.84
CA GLN A 145 0.72 -5.83 -6.02
C GLN A 145 -0.43 -6.07 -7.01
N ILE A 146 -1.67 -6.14 -6.53
CA ILE A 146 -2.86 -6.27 -7.39
C ILE A 146 -3.09 -4.95 -8.12
N ILE A 147 -3.07 -3.82 -7.42
CA ILE A 147 -3.21 -2.47 -7.97
C ILE A 147 -2.17 -2.24 -9.07
N ASP A 148 -0.89 -2.51 -8.78
CA ASP A 148 0.21 -2.29 -9.72
C ASP A 148 0.09 -3.12 -11.01
N ARG A 149 -0.50 -4.33 -10.94
CA ARG A 149 -0.54 -5.27 -12.06
C ARG A 149 -1.85 -5.25 -12.84
N TYR A 150 -2.96 -5.13 -12.13
CA TYR A 150 -4.30 -5.30 -12.69
C TYR A 150 -5.13 -4.01 -12.60
N GLY A 151 -4.67 -3.02 -11.85
CA GLY A 151 -5.36 -1.75 -11.64
C GLY A 151 -6.47 -1.80 -10.59
N ASN A 152 -7.03 -0.62 -10.31
CA ASN A 152 -7.90 -0.40 -9.15
C ASN A 152 -9.23 -1.15 -9.22
N ARG A 153 -9.77 -1.35 -10.44
CA ARG A 153 -11.01 -2.11 -10.60
C ARG A 153 -10.90 -3.55 -10.11
N TRP A 154 -9.76 -4.21 -10.33
CA TRP A 154 -9.52 -5.57 -9.83
C TRP A 154 -9.21 -5.59 -8.34
N ALA A 155 -8.56 -4.55 -7.82
CA ALA A 155 -8.35 -4.36 -6.39
C ALA A 155 -9.70 -4.24 -5.65
N THR A 156 -10.69 -3.52 -6.19
CA THR A 156 -12.05 -3.47 -5.63
C THR A 156 -12.68 -4.87 -5.54
N VAL A 157 -12.60 -5.67 -6.60
CA VAL A 157 -13.17 -7.03 -6.60
C VAL A 157 -12.45 -7.91 -5.58
N ALA A 158 -11.12 -7.81 -5.50
CA ALA A 158 -10.34 -8.54 -4.50
C ALA A 158 -10.74 -8.16 -3.06
N ASN A 159 -10.95 -6.88 -2.78
CA ASN A 159 -11.41 -6.40 -1.47
C ASN A 159 -12.78 -6.95 -1.08
N ILE A 160 -13.74 -6.98 -2.01
CA ILE A 160 -15.06 -7.58 -1.75
C ILE A 160 -14.91 -9.06 -1.38
N VAL A 161 -14.09 -9.82 -2.12
CA VAL A 161 -13.83 -11.23 -1.84
C VAL A 161 -13.14 -11.40 -0.48
N MET A 162 -12.17 -10.55 -0.15
CA MET A 162 -11.48 -10.58 1.15
C MET A 162 -12.42 -10.34 2.32
N ILE A 163 -13.36 -9.39 2.22
CA ILE A 163 -14.36 -9.12 3.27
C ILE A 163 -15.31 -10.32 3.46
N ILE A 164 -15.73 -10.97 2.36
CA ILE A 164 -16.55 -12.19 2.44
C ILE A 164 -15.80 -13.30 3.18
N ILE A 165 -14.53 -13.53 2.83
CA ILE A 165 -13.69 -14.55 3.48
C ILE A 165 -13.47 -14.21 4.97
N GLN A 166 -13.13 -12.96 5.28
CA GLN A 166 -12.98 -12.46 6.64
C GLN A 166 -14.24 -12.71 7.47
N SER A 167 -15.40 -12.30 6.95
CA SER A 167 -16.68 -12.44 7.65
C SER A 167 -17.05 -13.91 7.84
N ALA A 168 -16.82 -14.77 6.83
CA ALA A 168 -17.06 -16.20 6.95
C ALA A 168 -16.19 -16.84 8.05
N ILE A 169 -14.90 -16.51 8.10
CA ILE A 169 -13.98 -17.05 9.12
C ILE A 169 -14.35 -16.54 10.52
N ALA A 170 -14.71 -15.27 10.66
CA ALA A 170 -15.18 -14.70 11.93
C ALA A 170 -16.47 -15.40 12.42
N ILE A 171 -17.43 -15.63 11.52
CA ILE A 171 -18.67 -16.36 11.84
C ILE A 171 -18.36 -17.80 12.25
N ILE A 172 -17.49 -18.51 11.53
CA ILE A 172 -17.09 -19.89 11.87
C ILE A 172 -16.45 -19.92 13.27
N TYR A 173 -15.57 -18.97 13.57
CA TYR A 173 -14.95 -18.85 14.89
C TYR A 173 -15.98 -18.62 16.00
N ILE A 174 -16.94 -17.71 15.80
CA ILE A 174 -17.99 -17.43 16.78
C ILE A 174 -18.95 -18.62 16.94
N VAL A 175 -19.23 -19.39 15.88
CA VAL A 175 -20.08 -20.58 15.95
C VAL A 175 -19.42 -21.68 16.79
N ILE A 176 -18.12 -21.95 16.55
CA ILE A 176 -17.34 -22.91 17.35
C ILE A 176 -17.21 -22.42 18.79
N TYR A 177 -16.91 -21.13 18.97
CA TYR A 177 -16.84 -20.46 20.27
C TYR A 177 -15.84 -21.09 21.25
N GLU A 178 -14.69 -21.50 20.74
CA GLU A 178 -13.61 -22.12 21.52
C GLU A 178 -12.26 -21.53 21.12
N TYR A 179 -11.46 -21.12 22.11
CA TYR A 179 -10.12 -20.61 21.87
C TYR A 179 -9.24 -21.71 21.27
N SER A 180 -8.88 -21.54 20.01
CA SER A 180 -8.09 -22.50 19.23
C SER A 180 -7.18 -21.76 18.24
N TRP A 181 -6.42 -22.49 17.42
CA TRP A 181 -5.64 -21.90 16.32
C TRP A 181 -6.50 -21.02 15.38
N LEU A 182 -7.81 -21.26 15.36
CA LEU A 182 -8.77 -20.49 14.58
C LEU A 182 -8.86 -19.02 15.04
N ALA A 183 -8.59 -18.73 16.31
CA ALA A 183 -8.50 -17.34 16.81
C ALA A 183 -7.39 -16.57 16.08
N PHE A 184 -6.23 -17.20 15.88
CA PHE A 184 -5.09 -16.63 15.16
C PHE A 184 -5.37 -16.47 13.67
N LEU A 185 -6.05 -17.45 13.05
CA LEU A 185 -6.47 -17.34 11.66
C LEU A 185 -7.47 -16.20 11.47
N MET A 186 -8.44 -16.11 12.37
CA MET A 186 -9.48 -15.09 12.33
C MET A 186 -8.87 -13.68 12.47
N THR A 187 -7.99 -13.45 13.45
CA THR A 187 -7.30 -12.16 13.62
C THR A 187 -6.37 -11.84 12.44
N PHE A 188 -5.64 -12.83 11.91
CA PHE A 188 -4.80 -12.67 10.73
C PHE A 188 -5.60 -12.24 9.50
N VAL A 189 -6.69 -12.95 9.19
CA VAL A 189 -7.52 -12.64 8.02
C VAL A 189 -8.21 -11.29 8.18
N TRP A 190 -8.61 -10.92 9.42
CA TRP A 190 -9.13 -9.59 9.71
C TRP A 190 -8.11 -8.50 9.36
N GLY A 191 -6.89 -8.57 9.92
CA GLY A 191 -5.84 -7.61 9.62
C GLY A 191 -5.46 -7.57 8.13
N PHE A 192 -5.43 -8.74 7.47
CA PHE A 192 -5.14 -8.84 6.04
C PHE A 192 -6.17 -8.10 5.18
N ALA A 193 -7.45 -8.33 5.42
CA ALA A 193 -8.53 -7.67 4.68
C ALA A 193 -8.68 -6.19 5.04
N ASP A 194 -8.47 -5.82 6.31
CA ASP A 194 -8.50 -4.42 6.77
C ASP A 194 -7.42 -3.58 6.09
N SER A 195 -6.17 -4.01 6.19
CA SER A 195 -5.05 -3.28 5.58
C SER A 195 -5.14 -3.23 4.05
N ALA A 196 -5.65 -4.28 3.41
CA ALA A 196 -5.90 -4.27 1.98
C ALA A 196 -6.95 -3.21 1.58
N ASN A 197 -8.03 -3.08 2.36
CA ASN A 197 -9.01 -2.01 2.16
C ASN A 197 -8.41 -0.63 2.39
N CYS A 198 -7.72 -0.42 3.52
CA CYS A 198 -7.12 0.87 3.85
C CYS A 198 -6.09 1.34 2.80
N THR A 199 -5.25 0.42 2.31
CA THR A 199 -4.25 0.71 1.28
C THR A 199 -4.92 1.07 -0.05
N HIS A 200 -5.94 0.33 -0.47
CA HIS A 200 -6.67 0.62 -1.69
C HIS A 200 -7.45 1.94 -1.59
N THR A 201 -8.10 2.24 -0.45
CA THR A 201 -8.74 3.54 -0.21
C THR A 201 -7.73 4.68 -0.30
N SER A 202 -6.57 4.55 0.36
CA SER A 202 -5.51 5.57 0.34
C SER A 202 -4.98 5.81 -1.09
N GLU A 203 -4.81 4.75 -1.86
CA GLU A 203 -4.37 4.82 -3.25
C GLU A 203 -5.40 5.52 -4.15
N MET A 204 -6.69 5.19 -4.00
CA MET A 204 -7.77 5.91 -4.67
C MET A 204 -7.79 7.41 -4.31
N LEU A 205 -7.64 7.75 -3.03
CA LEU A 205 -7.62 9.15 -2.59
C LEU A 205 -6.44 9.92 -3.19
N GLY A 206 -5.27 9.29 -3.27
CA GLY A 206 -4.04 9.92 -3.76
C GLY A 206 -3.92 10.05 -5.28
N PHE A 207 -4.63 9.24 -6.07
CA PHE A 207 -4.57 9.26 -7.54
C PHE A 207 -5.82 9.84 -8.21
N GLU A 208 -7.00 9.67 -7.62
CA GLU A 208 -8.26 10.06 -8.29
C GLU A 208 -8.64 11.52 -8.07
N PHE A 209 -8.13 12.15 -7.02
CA PHE A 209 -8.38 13.55 -6.67
C PHE A 209 -7.17 14.41 -6.98
N ASP A 210 -7.41 15.64 -7.46
CA ASP A 210 -6.33 16.54 -7.91
C ASP A 210 -5.62 17.23 -6.73
N ASN A 211 -6.34 17.40 -5.61
CA ASN A 211 -5.79 17.89 -4.36
C ASN A 211 -5.48 16.70 -3.45
N ASN A 212 -4.25 16.61 -2.95
CA ASN A 212 -3.85 15.51 -2.09
C ASN A 212 -4.42 15.64 -0.67
N SER A 213 -4.47 16.83 -0.06
CA SER A 213 -4.76 16.95 1.39
C SER A 213 -6.24 16.77 1.74
N GLN A 214 -7.14 17.42 1.01
CA GLN A 214 -8.57 17.45 1.32
C GLN A 214 -9.24 16.05 1.32
N PRO A 215 -8.97 15.14 0.35
CA PRO A 215 -9.51 13.79 0.38
C PRO A 215 -9.10 13.00 1.63
N TYR A 216 -7.83 13.08 2.06
CA TYR A 216 -7.37 12.42 3.28
C TYR A 216 -8.02 13.01 4.54
N SER A 217 -8.29 14.32 4.58
CA SER A 217 -9.06 14.91 5.68
C SER A 217 -10.49 14.35 5.76
N ILE A 218 -11.12 14.12 4.61
CA ILE A 218 -12.45 13.48 4.53
C ILE A 218 -12.37 12.02 4.96
N ASP A 219 -11.33 11.30 4.56
CA ASP A 219 -11.08 9.92 4.96
C ASP A 219 -10.94 9.78 6.48
N ASN A 220 -10.06 10.57 7.09
CA ASN A 220 -9.88 10.60 8.54
C ASN A 220 -11.18 10.95 9.28
N LEU A 221 -11.95 11.94 8.79
CA LEU A 221 -13.22 12.30 9.38
C LEU A 221 -14.26 11.17 9.27
N GLY A 222 -14.37 10.55 8.09
CA GLY A 222 -15.31 9.46 7.86
C GLY A 222 -14.96 8.22 8.67
N GLN A 223 -13.68 7.86 8.78
CA GLN A 223 -13.18 6.78 9.63
C GLN A 223 -13.46 7.05 11.11
N ALA A 224 -13.18 8.26 11.60
CA ALA A 224 -13.44 8.63 12.99
C ALA A 224 -14.93 8.56 13.35
N ILE A 225 -15.82 9.02 12.46
CA ILE A 225 -17.26 8.92 12.67
C ILE A 225 -17.71 7.46 12.64
N GLY A 226 -17.23 6.67 11.67
CA GLY A 226 -17.55 5.24 11.57
C GLY A 226 -17.13 4.48 12.82
N ALA A 227 -15.89 4.69 13.27
CA ALA A 227 -15.35 4.07 14.48
C ALA A 227 -16.14 4.48 15.72
N PHE A 228 -16.36 5.78 15.94
CA PHE A 228 -17.10 6.30 17.09
C PHE A 228 -18.52 5.73 17.20
N VAL A 229 -19.25 5.68 16.09
CA VAL A 229 -20.63 5.15 16.09
C VAL A 229 -20.64 3.66 16.43
N PHE A 230 -19.72 2.88 15.87
CA PHE A 230 -19.68 1.44 16.10
C PHE A 230 -19.11 1.06 17.46
N GLU A 231 -18.14 1.80 18.01
CA GLU A 231 -17.68 1.61 19.39
C GLU A 231 -18.81 1.84 20.41
N ILE A 232 -19.70 2.82 20.17
CA ILE A 232 -20.89 3.02 21.01
C ILE A 232 -21.85 1.83 20.92
N ILE A 233 -22.06 1.29 19.71
CA ILE A 233 -22.92 0.12 19.51
C ILE A 233 -22.33 -1.10 20.21
N GLU A 234 -21.02 -1.32 20.08
CA GLU A 234 -20.28 -2.43 20.67
C GLU A 234 -20.31 -2.46 22.20
N ALA A 235 -20.44 -1.30 22.85
CA ALA A 235 -20.63 -1.21 24.30
C ALA A 235 -21.89 -1.94 24.81
N TRP A 236 -22.82 -2.31 23.93
CA TRP A 236 -24.04 -3.07 24.27
C TRP A 236 -23.99 -4.53 23.81
N ILE A 237 -22.90 -4.96 23.19
CA ILE A 237 -22.78 -6.29 22.59
C ILE A 237 -22.11 -7.23 23.56
N TYR A 238 -22.91 -8.11 24.15
CA TYR A 238 -22.42 -9.15 25.05
C TYR A 238 -22.97 -10.52 24.66
N GLY A 239 -22.08 -11.51 24.69
CA GLY A 239 -22.42 -12.93 24.51
C GLY A 239 -22.48 -13.42 23.06
N LYS A 240 -22.32 -14.74 22.92
CA LYS A 240 -22.19 -15.47 21.65
C LYS A 240 -23.21 -15.08 20.58
N ASN A 241 -24.50 -15.08 20.92
CA ASN A 241 -25.57 -14.83 19.94
C ASN A 241 -25.53 -13.38 19.43
N THR A 242 -25.24 -12.43 20.30
CA THR A 242 -25.12 -11.00 19.94
C THR A 242 -23.88 -10.77 19.09
N TYR A 243 -22.74 -11.39 19.43
CA TYR A 243 -21.53 -11.36 18.60
C TYR A 243 -21.78 -11.90 17.19
N LEU A 244 -22.52 -13.01 17.08
CA LEU A 244 -22.84 -13.63 15.80
C LEU A 244 -23.70 -12.72 14.93
N ILE A 245 -24.81 -12.19 15.48
CA ILE A 245 -25.72 -11.29 14.75
C ILE A 245 -24.96 -10.04 14.30
N PHE A 246 -24.17 -9.44 15.20
CA PHE A 246 -23.38 -8.27 14.88
C PHE A 246 -22.38 -8.52 13.75
N ASN A 247 -21.61 -9.61 13.80
CA ASN A 247 -20.65 -9.94 12.76
C ASN A 247 -21.30 -10.22 11.41
N ILE A 248 -22.50 -10.82 11.38
CA ILE A 248 -23.27 -11.00 10.14
C ILE A 248 -23.68 -9.64 9.55
N VAL A 249 -24.20 -8.74 10.38
CA VAL A 249 -24.64 -7.41 9.95
C VAL A 249 -23.46 -6.58 9.47
N VAL A 250 -22.37 -6.52 10.25
CA VAL A 250 -21.14 -5.80 9.90
C VAL A 250 -20.53 -6.36 8.62
N GLY A 251 -20.42 -7.69 8.50
CA GLY A 251 -19.92 -8.32 7.26
C GLY A 251 -20.77 -7.99 6.04
N GLY A 252 -22.10 -8.00 6.17
CA GLY A 252 -23.02 -7.59 5.11
C GLY A 252 -22.86 -6.11 4.71
N LEU A 253 -22.73 -5.21 5.69
CA LEU A 253 -22.47 -3.79 5.46
C LEU A 253 -21.12 -3.58 4.76
N GLY A 254 -20.08 -4.30 5.15
CA GLY A 254 -18.76 -4.21 4.52
C GLY A 254 -18.78 -4.61 3.05
N VAL A 255 -19.48 -5.69 2.71
CA VAL A 255 -19.69 -6.09 1.32
C VAL A 255 -20.47 -5.02 0.56
N LEU A 256 -21.57 -4.52 1.12
CA LEU A 256 -22.38 -3.47 0.48
C LEU A 256 -21.56 -2.20 0.21
N PHE A 257 -20.78 -1.74 1.18
CA PHE A 257 -19.98 -0.51 1.10
C PHE A 257 -18.80 -0.65 0.13
N ASN A 258 -18.24 -1.85 -0.04
CA ASN A 258 -17.22 -2.09 -1.05
C ASN A 258 -17.79 -2.33 -2.45
N ILE A 259 -19.06 -2.77 -2.56
CA ILE A 259 -19.75 -2.83 -3.87
C ILE A 259 -19.94 -1.43 -4.45
N THR A 260 -20.12 -0.39 -3.63
CA THR A 260 -20.31 0.98 -4.16
C THR A 260 -19.09 1.45 -4.96
N THR A 261 -17.88 1.02 -4.60
CA THR A 261 -16.66 1.42 -5.32
C THR A 261 -16.47 0.70 -6.66
N LEU A 262 -17.24 -0.35 -6.96
CA LEU A 262 -17.32 -0.89 -8.33
C LEU A 262 -17.94 0.10 -9.32
N PHE A 263 -18.74 1.06 -8.83
CA PHE A 263 -19.33 2.12 -9.63
C PHE A 263 -18.43 3.36 -9.73
N PHE A 264 -17.25 3.33 -9.11
CA PHE A 264 -16.28 4.41 -9.19
C PHE A 264 -15.69 4.49 -10.61
N THR A 265 -15.68 5.70 -11.19
CA THR A 265 -15.09 5.94 -12.51
C THR A 265 -13.64 6.34 -12.34
N PHE A 266 -12.74 5.36 -12.48
CA PHE A 266 -11.30 5.55 -12.37
C PHE A 266 -10.74 6.40 -13.51
N LYS A 267 -9.78 7.28 -13.20
CA LYS A 267 -8.98 7.95 -14.23
C LYS A 267 -8.21 6.90 -15.04
N PRO A 268 -8.10 7.05 -16.38
CA PRO A 268 -7.32 6.12 -17.18
C PRO A 268 -5.86 6.16 -16.74
N MET A 269 -5.27 4.99 -16.52
CA MET A 269 -3.86 4.86 -16.20
C MET A 269 -3.02 5.50 -17.32
N PRO A 270 -2.03 6.37 -17.01
CA PRO A 270 -1.14 6.91 -18.02
C PRO A 270 -0.47 5.77 -18.81
N ARG A 271 -0.51 5.84 -20.15
CA ARG A 271 0.02 4.79 -21.05
C ARG A 271 1.49 4.44 -20.78
N GLU A 272 2.26 5.36 -20.19
CA GLU A 272 3.65 5.08 -19.81
C GLU A 272 3.76 4.11 -18.64
N LEU A 273 2.87 4.21 -17.65
CA LEU A 273 2.79 3.27 -16.52
C LEU A 273 2.33 1.90 -17.00
N GLU A 274 1.33 1.86 -17.89
CA GLU A 274 0.88 0.63 -18.54
C GLU A 274 2.04 -0.08 -19.27
N LYS A 275 2.83 0.68 -20.06
CA LYS A 275 4.03 0.14 -20.74
C LYS A 275 5.14 -0.30 -19.78
N ARG A 276 5.21 0.24 -18.56
CA ARG A 276 6.17 -0.17 -17.52
C ARG A 276 5.67 -1.43 -16.80
N ALA A 277 4.38 -1.51 -16.48
CA ALA A 277 3.76 -2.70 -15.90
C ALA A 277 3.93 -3.92 -16.82
N LEU A 278 3.74 -3.75 -18.13
CA LEU A 278 3.97 -4.79 -19.14
C LEU A 278 5.45 -5.16 -19.32
N ARG A 279 6.38 -4.20 -19.12
CA ARG A 279 7.82 -4.48 -19.21
C ARG A 279 8.40 -5.11 -17.94
N GLY A 280 7.82 -4.82 -16.76
CA GLY A 280 8.25 -5.40 -15.48
C GLY A 280 8.07 -6.91 -15.40
N THR A 281 7.06 -7.45 -16.09
CA THR A 281 6.86 -8.89 -16.27
C THR A 281 7.97 -9.53 -17.11
N ASP A 282 8.52 -8.79 -18.08
CA ASP A 282 9.59 -9.27 -18.96
C ASP A 282 10.99 -9.26 -18.30
N ILE A 283 11.22 -8.37 -17.32
CA ILE A 283 12.51 -8.28 -16.62
C ILE A 283 12.76 -9.52 -15.74
N ARG A 284 11.72 -10.21 -15.25
CA ARG A 284 11.90 -11.49 -14.54
C ARG A 284 12.36 -12.61 -15.48
N LEU A 285 12.01 -12.57 -16.76
CA LEU A 285 12.59 -13.47 -17.77
C LEU A 285 14.05 -13.12 -18.09
N ARG A 286 14.46 -11.85 -17.98
CA ARG A 286 15.86 -11.45 -18.13
C ARG A 286 16.77 -11.70 -16.92
N LYS A 287 16.24 -11.88 -15.70
CA LYS A 287 17.11 -12.26 -14.55
C LYS A 287 17.69 -13.67 -14.68
N GLY A 288 17.06 -14.57 -15.44
CA GLY A 288 17.68 -15.81 -15.88
C GLY A 288 18.86 -15.60 -16.84
N SER A 289 18.80 -14.54 -17.67
CA SER A 289 19.88 -14.19 -18.60
C SER A 289 21.07 -13.51 -17.90
N TYR A 290 20.84 -12.75 -16.82
CA TYR A 290 21.95 -12.11 -16.08
C TYR A 290 22.74 -13.12 -15.24
N ILE A 291 22.09 -14.09 -14.60
CA ILE A 291 22.79 -15.18 -13.89
C ILE A 291 23.58 -16.04 -14.88
N GLY A 292 23.03 -16.31 -16.08
CA GLY A 292 23.77 -16.94 -17.17
C GLY A 292 25.02 -16.16 -17.57
N SER A 293 24.91 -14.84 -17.74
CA SER A 293 26.06 -13.99 -18.10
C SER A 293 27.12 -13.88 -17.00
N MET A 294 26.74 -13.93 -15.72
CA MET A 294 27.68 -13.94 -14.60
C MET A 294 28.41 -15.29 -14.48
N LEU A 295 27.71 -16.40 -14.67
CA LEU A 295 28.32 -17.74 -14.71
C LEU A 295 29.27 -17.89 -15.91
N ASP A 296 28.91 -17.34 -17.08
CA ASP A 296 29.80 -17.33 -18.25
C ASP A 296 31.03 -16.43 -18.04
N SER A 297 30.87 -15.30 -17.33
CA SER A 297 31.99 -14.43 -16.98
C SER A 297 32.94 -15.09 -15.98
N GLN A 298 32.42 -15.79 -14.96
CA GLN A 298 33.24 -16.59 -14.03
C GLN A 298 33.92 -17.78 -14.72
N LYS A 299 33.26 -18.44 -15.68
CA LYS A 299 33.85 -19.55 -16.42
C LYS A 299 34.99 -19.07 -17.34
N LYS A 300 34.88 -17.86 -17.90
CA LYS A 300 35.97 -17.22 -18.65
C LYS A 300 37.16 -16.87 -17.76
N SER A 301 36.95 -16.30 -16.56
CA SER A 301 38.06 -15.97 -15.66
C SER A 301 38.82 -17.22 -15.18
N LEU A 302 38.12 -18.32 -14.88
CA LEU A 302 38.72 -19.60 -14.51
C LEU A 302 39.55 -20.25 -15.64
N ASN A 303 39.16 -20.07 -16.91
CA ASN A 303 39.94 -20.59 -18.04
C ASN A 303 41.18 -19.74 -18.35
N VAL A 304 41.15 -18.43 -18.08
CA VAL A 304 42.33 -17.56 -18.23
C VAL A 304 43.41 -17.94 -17.22
N GLU A 305 43.03 -18.21 -15.97
CA GLU A 305 43.97 -18.61 -14.90
C GLU A 305 44.61 -19.99 -15.15
N LYS A 306 43.86 -20.95 -15.72
CA LYS A 306 44.42 -22.22 -16.18
C LYS A 306 45.40 -22.07 -17.35
N THR A 307 45.19 -21.09 -18.23
CA THR A 307 46.09 -20.88 -19.38
C THR A 307 47.40 -20.22 -18.94
N GLN A 308 47.36 -19.36 -17.92
CA GLN A 308 48.52 -18.67 -17.39
C GLN A 308 49.43 -19.60 -16.56
N SER A 309 48.87 -20.50 -15.76
CA SER A 309 49.66 -21.50 -15.00
C SER A 309 50.38 -22.53 -15.90
N VAL A 310 49.82 -22.86 -17.07
CA VAL A 310 50.49 -23.74 -18.04
C VAL A 310 51.66 -23.06 -18.73
N SER A 311 51.59 -21.75 -19.00
CA SER A 311 52.70 -21.03 -19.65
C SER A 311 53.91 -20.84 -18.71
N GLU A 312 53.67 -20.60 -17.42
CA GLU A 312 54.73 -20.48 -16.41
C GLU A 312 55.44 -21.82 -16.17
N SER A 313 54.69 -22.92 -16.11
CA SER A 313 55.28 -24.27 -15.98
C SER A 313 56.14 -24.65 -17.18
N GLN A 314 55.75 -24.29 -18.40
CA GLN A 314 56.57 -24.54 -19.59
C GLN A 314 57.83 -23.66 -19.65
N ALA A 315 57.75 -22.41 -19.19
CA ALA A 315 58.91 -21.52 -19.11
C ALA A 315 59.98 -22.04 -18.13
N GLU A 316 59.58 -22.61 -17.00
CA GLU A 316 60.51 -23.17 -16.01
C GLU A 316 61.24 -24.42 -16.54
N VAL A 317 60.55 -25.27 -17.30
CA VAL A 317 61.15 -26.47 -17.92
C VAL A 317 62.19 -26.10 -18.98
N VAL A 318 61.94 -25.04 -19.76
CA VAL A 318 62.90 -24.55 -20.77
C VAL A 318 64.13 -23.92 -20.11
N SER A 319 63.95 -23.20 -19.01
CA SER A 319 65.06 -22.64 -18.21
C SER A 319 65.99 -23.73 -17.67
N ARG A 320 65.43 -24.80 -17.08
CA ARG A 320 66.23 -25.93 -16.56
C ARG A 320 66.96 -26.71 -17.65
N LYS A 321 66.43 -26.77 -18.87
CA LYS A 321 67.10 -27.44 -20.01
C LYS A 321 68.32 -26.66 -20.50
N LYS A 322 68.29 -25.32 -20.50
CA LYS A 322 69.45 -24.49 -20.89
C LYS A 322 70.61 -24.59 -19.87
N SER A 323 70.30 -24.74 -18.58
CA SER A 323 71.31 -24.90 -17.52
C SER A 323 72.12 -26.21 -17.61
N LYS A 324 71.58 -27.28 -18.22
CA LYS A 324 72.29 -28.56 -18.35
C LYS A 324 73.20 -28.68 -19.58
N ILE A 325 73.19 -27.71 -20.49
CA ILE A 325 74.01 -27.72 -21.71
C ILE A 325 75.31 -26.91 -21.52
N SER A 326 75.42 -26.13 -20.43
CA SER A 326 76.62 -25.34 -20.08
C SER A 326 77.51 -25.99 -19.01
N SER A 327 77.52 -27.33 -18.92
CA SER A 327 78.36 -28.12 -18.01
C SER A 327 78.98 -29.26 -18.80
#